data_AF-A0A8S2D5C2-F1
#
_entry.id   AF-A0A8S2D5C2-F1
#
_cell.length_a   1.000
_cell.length_b   1.000
_cell.length_c   1.000
_cell.angle_alpha   90.00
_cell.angle_beta   90.00
_cell.angle_gamma   90.00
#
_symmetry.space_group_name_H-M   'P 1'
#
loop_
_entity.id
_entity.type
_entity.pdbx_description
1 polymer ?
#
loop_
_entity_poly.entity_id
_entity_poly.type
_entity_poly.pdbx_seq_one_letter_code
_entity_poly.pdbx_strand_id
1 'polypeptide(L)'
;QFIDANSKDMDMLNKHIPFVLADPNIINILTKTAILLIYKQLDDEIPLPRNNKELHFILRLLNIGVYAWEILDGQMTTEDSIDLKILTQFLPFILRLMMENRLHEMQHDTTLITTQLKTSLNKIEFIQYMHNNRLASNLFLCFIVILFNHRHLWLAIQLIPTLNELSDCGSTDKIFLHQFVYFIKQSIEQQFQQISHQQQLYQYITHIFEKFFIIQSSNEIVLHYSYILLKYVYGKITSSLTQKFLTALKPSKEHSQETHDKYRSLTNEYEDFRRLQQQQSQS
;
A
#
# COMPACT_ATOMS: atom_id res chain seq x y z
N GLN A 1 16.12 27.02 -3.93
CA GLN A 1 16.76 27.90 -4.93
C GLN A 1 16.02 27.98 -6.26
N PHE A 2 15.38 26.92 -6.78
CA PHE A 2 14.51 27.09 -7.97
C PHE A 2 13.16 27.76 -7.67
N ILE A 3 12.71 27.83 -6.41
CA ILE A 3 11.41 28.44 -6.04
C ILE A 3 11.58 29.88 -5.51
N ASP A 4 12.81 30.31 -5.21
CA ASP A 4 13.06 31.54 -4.43
C ASP A 4 13.42 32.77 -5.31
N ALA A 5 13.21 32.71 -6.63
CA ALA A 5 13.55 33.81 -7.54
C ALA A 5 12.31 34.67 -7.83
N ASN A 6 12.24 35.87 -7.23
CA ASN A 6 11.17 36.85 -7.43
C ASN A 6 11.24 37.52 -8.82
N SER A 7 10.81 36.83 -9.87
CA SER A 7 10.45 37.44 -11.15
C SER A 7 8.97 37.16 -11.46
N LYS A 8 8.27 38.08 -12.12
CA LYS A 8 6.86 37.94 -12.52
C LYS A 8 6.58 36.64 -13.31
N ASP A 9 7.60 36.10 -13.96
CA ASP A 9 7.54 34.83 -14.68
C ASP A 9 7.45 33.63 -13.72
N MET A 10 8.07 33.73 -12.53
CA MET A 10 7.98 32.72 -11.48
C MET A 10 6.62 32.75 -10.78
N ASP A 11 5.95 33.90 -10.67
CA ASP A 11 4.57 33.97 -10.17
C ASP A 11 3.58 33.29 -11.13
N MET A 12 3.80 33.44 -12.45
CA MET A 12 3.09 32.68 -13.49
C MET A 12 3.39 31.18 -13.33
N LEU A 13 4.66 30.80 -13.23
CA LEU A 13 5.09 29.41 -13.09
C LEU A 13 4.52 28.76 -11.81
N ASN A 14 4.53 29.47 -10.69
CA ASN A 14 4.01 29.02 -9.40
C ASN A 14 2.50 28.74 -9.44
N LYS A 15 1.76 29.40 -10.33
CA LYS A 15 0.33 29.09 -10.58
C LYS A 15 0.14 27.86 -11.47
N HIS A 16 1.07 27.57 -12.37
CA HIS A 16 0.99 26.41 -13.27
C HIS A 16 1.57 25.12 -12.68
N ILE A 17 2.52 25.22 -11.75
CA ILE A 17 3.12 24.05 -11.09
C ILE A 17 2.06 23.15 -10.42
N PRO A 18 1.10 23.66 -9.63
CA PRO A 18 0.03 22.84 -9.06
C PRO A 18 -0.79 22.10 -10.11
N PHE A 19 -1.11 22.72 -11.26
CA PHE A 19 -1.85 22.05 -12.33
C PHE A 19 -1.12 20.82 -12.89
N VAL A 20 0.19 20.91 -13.07
CA VAL A 20 1.00 19.78 -13.55
C VAL A 20 1.12 18.74 -12.45
N LEU A 21 1.39 19.17 -11.21
CA LEU A 21 1.59 18.26 -10.08
C LEU A 21 0.30 17.60 -9.57
N ALA A 22 -0.87 18.10 -9.97
CA ALA A 22 -2.16 17.50 -9.67
C ALA A 22 -2.38 16.14 -10.39
N ASP A 23 -1.56 15.81 -11.40
CA ASP A 23 -1.65 14.51 -12.08
C ASP A 23 -1.36 13.37 -11.09
N PRO A 24 -2.31 12.42 -10.89
CA PRO A 24 -2.11 11.26 -10.01
C PRO A 24 -0.85 10.44 -10.31
N ASN A 25 -0.42 10.38 -11.59
CA ASN A 25 0.80 9.67 -11.98
C ASN A 25 2.05 10.39 -11.49
N ILE A 26 2.08 11.73 -11.56
CA ILE A 26 3.20 12.53 -11.08
C ILE A 26 3.29 12.41 -9.56
N ILE A 27 2.17 12.52 -8.84
CA ILE A 27 2.10 12.30 -7.39
C ILE A 27 2.66 10.91 -7.04
N ASN A 28 2.25 9.86 -7.75
CA ASN A 28 2.75 8.51 -7.53
C ASN A 28 4.26 8.38 -7.78
N ILE A 29 4.77 8.98 -8.86
CA ILE A 29 6.21 8.99 -9.17
C ILE A 29 6.99 9.69 -8.06
N LEU A 30 6.58 10.92 -7.68
CA LEU A 30 7.22 11.68 -6.61
C LEU A 30 7.20 10.94 -5.28
N THR A 31 6.06 10.32 -4.93
CA THR A 31 5.93 9.53 -3.70
C THR A 31 6.88 8.33 -3.72
N LYS A 32 6.93 7.59 -4.83
CA LYS A 32 7.87 6.47 -4.99
C LYS A 32 9.31 6.93 -4.90
N THR A 33 9.67 8.03 -5.56
CA THR A 33 11.01 8.61 -5.49
C THR A 33 11.36 9.01 -4.07
N ALA A 34 10.45 9.62 -3.31
CA ALA A 34 10.69 9.97 -1.91
C ALA A 34 11.01 8.72 -1.06
N ILE A 35 10.20 7.66 -1.17
CA ILE A 35 10.44 6.41 -0.45
C ILE A 35 11.73 5.73 -0.88
N LEU A 36 12.04 5.69 -2.18
CA LEU A 36 13.29 5.13 -2.69
C LEU A 36 14.52 5.90 -2.21
N LEU A 37 14.44 7.24 -2.11
CA LEU A 37 15.50 8.04 -1.51
C LEU A 37 15.72 7.69 -0.04
N ILE A 38 14.66 7.43 0.72
CA ILE A 38 14.77 6.98 2.12
C ILE A 38 15.41 5.59 2.20
N TYR A 39 15.06 4.67 1.29
CA TYR A 39 15.74 3.38 1.19
C TYR A 39 17.22 3.53 0.89
N LYS A 40 17.58 4.39 -0.08
CA LYS A 40 18.98 4.65 -0.42
C LYS A 40 19.77 5.22 0.76
N GLN A 41 19.13 6.03 1.61
CA GLN A 41 19.74 6.53 2.85
C GLN A 41 20.04 5.44 3.89
N LEU A 42 19.42 4.26 3.78
CA LEU A 42 19.77 3.11 4.61
C LEU A 42 20.97 2.33 4.06
N ASP A 43 21.17 2.35 2.74
CA ASP A 43 22.22 1.59 2.05
C ASP A 43 23.56 2.32 2.06
N ASP A 44 23.52 3.58 1.64
CA ASP A 44 24.65 4.48 1.66
C ASP A 44 24.59 5.22 3.01
N GLU A 45 25.68 5.31 3.79
CA GLU A 45 25.78 6.04 5.09
C GLU A 45 25.58 7.57 4.93
N ILE A 46 24.53 7.98 4.23
CA ILE A 46 24.14 9.33 3.85
C ILE A 46 23.55 10.03 5.07
N PRO A 47 23.67 11.37 5.15
CA PRO A 47 23.04 12.15 6.19
C PRO A 47 21.54 11.87 6.31
N LEU A 48 21.08 11.83 7.58
CA LEU A 48 19.68 11.63 8.02
C LEU A 48 18.65 12.34 7.13
N PRO A 49 17.39 11.86 7.03
CA PRO A 49 16.32 12.45 6.21
C PRO A 49 16.22 13.98 6.25
N ARG A 50 16.48 14.59 7.43
CA ARG A 50 16.49 16.04 7.67
C ARG A 50 17.56 16.83 6.90
N ASN A 51 18.66 16.20 6.54
CA ASN A 51 19.83 16.85 5.94
C ASN A 51 19.90 16.61 4.43
N ASN A 52 19.02 15.77 3.88
CA ASN A 52 18.99 15.46 2.46
C ASN A 52 18.17 16.51 1.69
N LYS A 53 18.88 17.44 1.03
CA LYS A 53 18.27 18.52 0.25
C LYS A 53 17.38 18.00 -0.90
N GLU A 54 17.74 16.87 -1.51
CA GLU A 54 16.95 16.25 -2.58
C GLU A 54 15.62 15.74 -2.04
N LEU A 55 15.65 15.01 -0.92
CA LEU A 55 14.44 14.52 -0.27
C LEU A 55 13.51 15.67 0.14
N HIS A 56 14.07 16.74 0.73
CA HIS A 56 13.30 17.93 1.07
C HIS A 56 12.65 18.57 -0.16
N PHE A 57 13.38 18.65 -1.28
CA PHE A 57 12.84 19.18 -2.53
C PHE A 57 11.68 18.32 -3.07
N ILE A 58 11.86 17.00 -3.12
CA ILE A 58 10.81 16.07 -3.56
C ILE A 58 9.59 16.15 -2.65
N LEU A 59 9.78 16.22 -1.33
CA LEU A 59 8.67 16.36 -0.39
C LEU A 59 7.92 17.69 -0.57
N ARG A 60 8.61 18.78 -0.95
CA ARG A 60 7.95 20.07 -1.23
C ARG A 60 7.11 19.97 -2.49
N LEU A 61 7.66 19.39 -3.56
CA LEU A 61 6.90 19.14 -4.79
C LEU A 61 5.70 18.23 -4.54
N LEU A 62 5.89 17.17 -3.76
CA LEU A 62 4.81 16.26 -3.42
C LEU A 62 3.72 16.95 -2.58
N ASN A 63 4.10 17.82 -1.62
CA ASN A 63 3.15 18.61 -0.85
C ASN A 63 2.30 19.51 -1.75
N ILE A 64 2.93 20.18 -2.72
CA ILE A 64 2.21 20.99 -3.71
C ILE A 64 1.28 20.12 -4.56
N GLY A 65 1.71 18.94 -5.01
CA GLY A 65 0.87 18.04 -5.81
C GLY A 65 -0.33 17.48 -5.04
N VAL A 66 -0.13 17.03 -3.80
CA VAL A 66 -1.18 16.47 -2.94
C VAL A 66 -2.24 17.53 -2.58
N TYR A 67 -1.81 18.78 -2.37
CA TYR A 67 -2.69 19.91 -2.05
C TYR A 67 -2.92 20.83 -3.26
N ALA A 68 -2.76 20.31 -4.48
CA ALA A 68 -2.80 21.15 -5.68
C ALA A 68 -4.14 21.88 -5.81
N TRP A 69 -5.26 21.23 -5.50
CA TRP A 69 -6.59 21.84 -5.57
C TRP A 69 -6.77 22.93 -4.52
N GLU A 70 -6.34 22.71 -3.28
CA GLU A 70 -6.40 23.75 -2.23
C GLU A 70 -5.54 24.96 -2.57
N ILE A 71 -4.39 24.75 -3.23
CA ILE A 71 -3.53 25.83 -3.71
C ILE A 71 -4.19 26.58 -4.87
N LEU A 72 -4.80 25.87 -5.82
CA LEU A 72 -5.49 26.47 -6.96
C LEU A 72 -6.73 27.28 -6.53
N ASP A 73 -7.43 26.83 -5.49
CA ASP A 73 -8.55 27.54 -4.88
C ASP A 73 -8.11 28.72 -4.00
N GLY A 74 -6.79 28.91 -3.80
CA GLY A 74 -6.22 29.97 -2.98
C GLY A 74 -6.37 29.76 -1.47
N GLN A 75 -6.70 28.55 -1.03
CA GLN A 75 -6.83 28.18 0.38
C GLN A 75 -5.46 27.94 1.04
N MET A 76 -4.45 27.58 0.25
CA MET A 76 -3.06 27.40 0.67
C MET A 76 -2.09 28.08 -0.31
N THR A 77 -0.90 28.44 0.17
CA THR A 77 0.14 29.03 -0.67
C THR A 77 1.16 27.97 -1.10
N THR A 78 1.76 28.13 -2.27
CA THR A 78 2.86 27.26 -2.75
C THR A 78 4.09 27.29 -1.86
N GLU A 79 4.19 28.31 -1.00
CA GLU A 79 5.29 28.52 -0.07
C GLU A 79 5.08 27.86 1.29
N ASP A 80 3.88 27.34 1.56
CA ASP A 80 3.56 26.71 2.85
C ASP A 80 4.57 25.59 3.14
N SER A 81 5.34 25.81 4.20
CA SER A 81 6.43 24.92 4.60
C SER A 81 5.89 23.54 4.95
N ILE A 82 6.59 22.48 4.53
CA ILE A 82 6.27 21.11 4.95
C ILE A 82 6.21 21.05 6.48
N ASP A 83 5.19 20.39 7.01
CA ASP A 83 5.09 20.13 8.45
C ASP A 83 6.38 19.48 8.98
N LEU A 84 7.02 20.14 9.94
CA LEU A 84 8.26 19.70 10.58
C LEU A 84 8.11 18.32 11.21
N LYS A 85 6.89 17.93 11.62
CA LYS A 85 6.62 16.59 12.18
C LYS A 85 6.85 15.48 11.15
N ILE A 86 6.64 15.76 9.86
CA ILE A 86 6.93 14.77 8.80
C ILE A 86 8.42 14.43 8.84
N LEU A 87 9.28 15.45 8.83
CA LEU A 87 10.73 15.29 8.77
C LEU A 87 11.32 14.73 10.08
N THR A 88 10.75 15.09 11.23
CA THR A 88 11.33 14.81 12.56
C THR A 88 10.75 13.60 13.26
N GLN A 89 9.53 13.18 12.93
CA GLN A 89 8.84 12.06 13.58
C GLN A 89 8.42 10.99 12.56
N PHE A 90 7.73 11.39 11.49
CA PHE A 90 7.17 10.45 10.53
C PHE A 90 8.24 9.72 9.69
N LEU A 91 9.15 10.44 9.04
CA LEU A 91 10.19 9.82 8.22
C LEU A 91 11.16 8.96 9.06
N PRO A 92 11.62 9.39 10.26
CA PRO A 92 12.39 8.52 11.13
C PRO A 92 11.62 7.26 11.56
N PHE A 93 10.30 7.34 11.71
CA PHE A 93 9.47 6.15 11.97
C PHE A 93 9.49 5.18 10.78
N ILE A 94 9.28 5.66 9.55
CA ILE A 94 9.39 4.83 8.34
C ILE A 94 10.78 4.21 8.21
N LEU A 95 11.83 5.00 8.44
CA LEU A 95 13.22 4.55 8.42
C LEU A 95 13.46 3.43 9.45
N ARG A 96 12.92 3.58 10.66
CA ARG A 96 13.00 2.55 11.70
C ARG A 96 12.29 1.26 11.28
N LEU A 97 11.10 1.34 10.69
CA LEU A 97 10.40 0.16 10.17
C LEU A 97 11.24 -0.56 9.10
N MET A 98 11.85 0.19 8.18
CA MET A 98 12.73 -0.37 7.17
C MET A 98 13.97 -1.04 7.79
N MET A 99 14.59 -0.42 8.80
CA MET A 99 15.71 -1.02 9.54
C MET A 99 15.29 -2.30 10.26
N GLU A 100 14.15 -2.30 10.95
CA GLU A 100 13.63 -3.50 11.64
C GLU A 100 13.38 -4.64 10.64
N ASN A 101 12.86 -4.34 9.45
CA ASN A 101 12.71 -5.34 8.39
C ASN A 101 14.06 -5.91 7.93
N ARG A 102 15.09 -5.06 7.74
CA ARG A 102 16.44 -5.54 7.39
C ARG A 102 17.04 -6.42 8.49
N LEU A 103 16.89 -6.03 9.76
CA LEU A 103 17.36 -6.83 10.89
C LEU A 103 16.67 -8.19 10.92
N HIS A 104 15.36 -8.25 10.65
CA HIS A 104 14.63 -9.50 10.55
C HIS A 104 15.15 -10.39 9.40
N GLU A 105 15.40 -9.80 8.22
CA GLU A 105 15.97 -10.54 7.07
C GLU A 105 17.35 -11.13 7.38
N MET A 106 18.20 -10.38 8.08
CA MET A 106 19.54 -10.84 8.49
C MET A 106 19.49 -11.94 9.56
N GLN A 107 18.46 -11.98 10.39
CA GLN A 107 18.32 -12.95 11.47
C GLN A 107 17.95 -14.36 10.97
N HIS A 108 17.58 -14.54 9.70
CA HIS A 108 17.21 -15.83 9.08
C HIS A 108 16.16 -16.67 9.85
N ASP A 109 15.45 -16.06 10.81
CA ASP A 109 14.40 -16.73 11.58
C ASP A 109 13.14 -16.85 10.71
N THR A 110 13.13 -17.91 9.91
CA THR A 110 12.05 -18.29 8.98
C THR A 110 10.75 -18.72 9.69
N THR A 111 10.73 -18.68 11.03
CA THR A 111 9.61 -19.11 11.88
C THR A 111 8.66 -17.98 12.28
N LEU A 112 8.93 -16.73 11.89
CA LEU A 112 8.38 -15.57 12.56
C LEU A 112 7.46 -14.65 11.73
N ILE A 113 6.54 -15.22 10.93
CA ILE A 113 5.35 -14.43 10.55
C ILE A 113 4.58 -13.95 11.81
N THR A 114 4.87 -14.56 12.97
CA THR A 114 4.27 -14.29 14.28
C THR A 114 5.08 -13.41 15.23
N THR A 115 6.35 -13.03 14.95
CA THR A 115 6.96 -12.00 15.81
C THR A 115 6.29 -10.68 15.54
N GLN A 116 5.50 -10.26 16.52
CA GLN A 116 4.92 -8.94 16.52
C GLN A 116 6.04 -7.91 16.47
N LEU A 117 5.83 -6.91 15.63
CA LEU A 117 6.72 -5.77 15.48
C LEU A 117 6.87 -5.10 16.85
N LYS A 118 8.06 -5.19 17.44
CA LYS A 118 8.35 -4.71 18.81
C LYS A 118 8.42 -3.19 18.92
N THR A 119 7.87 -2.44 17.96
CA THR A 119 7.93 -0.97 18.02
C THR A 119 7.25 -0.48 19.28
N SER A 120 8.05 0.09 20.15
CA SER A 120 7.68 0.83 21.36
C SER A 120 7.03 2.19 21.04
N LEU A 121 6.41 2.34 19.86
CA LEU A 121 5.88 3.60 19.35
C LEU A 121 4.36 3.57 19.41
N ASN A 122 3.76 4.69 19.83
CA ASN A 122 2.32 4.88 19.91
C ASN A 122 1.70 4.84 18.50
N LYS A 123 1.38 3.63 18.02
CA LYS A 123 0.72 3.37 16.74
C LYS A 123 -0.49 4.30 16.52
N ILE A 124 -1.24 4.56 17.60
CA ILE A 124 -2.43 5.42 17.63
C ILE A 124 -2.11 6.87 17.23
N GLU A 125 -1.07 7.47 17.83
CA GLU A 125 -0.67 8.85 17.51
C GLU A 125 -0.24 8.97 16.05
N PHE A 126 0.46 7.95 15.54
CA PHE A 126 0.91 7.90 14.16
C PHE A 126 -0.25 7.81 13.17
N ILE A 127 -1.26 6.99 13.47
CA ILE A 127 -2.48 6.88 12.66
C ILE A 127 -3.28 8.18 12.69
N GLN A 128 -3.47 8.78 13.86
CA GLN A 128 -4.12 10.09 13.98
C GLN A 128 -3.38 11.16 13.18
N TYR A 129 -2.04 11.13 13.17
CA TYR A 129 -1.25 12.03 12.35
C TYR A 129 -1.50 11.83 10.84
N MET A 130 -1.59 10.58 10.38
CA MET A 130 -1.90 10.26 8.99
C MET A 130 -3.30 10.74 8.57
N HIS A 131 -4.32 10.62 9.43
CA HIS A 131 -5.65 11.16 9.15
C HIS A 131 -5.65 12.68 8.95
N ASN A 132 -4.83 13.41 9.70
CA ASN A 132 -4.74 14.85 9.60
C ASN A 132 -3.83 15.34 8.45
N ASN A 133 -2.93 14.49 7.97
CA ASN A 133 -1.92 14.87 6.99
C ASN A 133 -1.94 13.96 5.75
N ARG A 134 -2.49 14.48 4.65
CA ARG A 134 -2.61 13.74 3.38
C ARG A 134 -1.26 13.36 2.77
N LEU A 135 -0.21 14.16 3.01
CA LEU A 135 1.14 13.84 2.54
C LEU A 135 1.67 12.59 3.23
N ALA A 136 1.52 12.52 4.56
CA ALA A 136 1.94 11.39 5.37
C ALA A 136 1.19 10.11 4.98
N SER A 137 -0.13 10.20 4.78
CA SER A 137 -0.95 9.09 4.31
C SER A 137 -0.51 8.57 2.94
N ASN A 138 -0.30 9.45 1.96
CA ASN A 138 0.17 9.04 0.62
C ASN A 138 1.54 8.36 0.67
N LEU A 139 2.49 8.92 1.45
CA LEU A 139 3.81 8.31 1.66
C LEU A 139 3.69 6.92 2.30
N PHE A 140 2.84 6.77 3.30
CA PHE A 140 2.65 5.49 4.00
C PHE A 140 2.00 4.42 3.11
N LEU A 141 0.94 4.77 2.37
CA LEU A 141 0.30 3.85 1.43
C LEU A 141 1.26 3.41 0.33
N CYS A 142 2.03 4.36 -0.23
CA CYS A 142 3.05 4.05 -1.22
C CYS A 142 4.17 3.17 -0.63
N PHE A 143 4.60 3.45 0.60
CA PHE A 143 5.57 2.63 1.32
C PHE A 143 5.10 1.18 1.44
N ILE A 144 3.84 0.94 1.82
CA ILE A 144 3.27 -0.41 1.87
C ILE A 144 3.35 -1.08 0.51
N VAL A 145 2.92 -0.41 -0.57
CA VAL A 145 3.00 -0.94 -1.93
C VAL A 145 4.44 -1.32 -2.32
N ILE A 146 5.40 -0.48 -1.95
CA ILE A 146 6.83 -0.69 -2.20
C ILE A 146 7.36 -1.89 -1.39
N LEU A 147 6.89 -2.14 -0.17
CA LEU A 147 7.23 -3.34 0.60
C LEU A 147 6.81 -4.62 -0.13
N PHE A 148 5.61 -4.64 -0.71
CA PHE A 148 5.15 -5.77 -1.51
C PHE A 148 5.98 -5.94 -2.79
N ASN A 149 6.40 -4.85 -3.42
CA ASN A 149 7.28 -4.87 -4.59
C ASN A 149 8.69 -5.41 -4.27
N HIS A 150 9.29 -4.97 -3.16
CA HIS A 150 10.62 -5.43 -2.71
C HIS A 150 10.60 -6.76 -1.95
N ARG A 151 9.43 -7.38 -1.77
CA ARG A 151 9.24 -8.71 -1.16
C ARG A 151 9.57 -8.76 0.33
N HIS A 152 9.43 -7.63 1.01
CA HIS A 152 9.57 -7.52 2.47
C HIS A 152 8.29 -8.02 3.16
N LEU A 153 7.96 -9.30 2.95
CA LEU A 153 6.65 -9.88 3.29
C LEU A 153 6.37 -9.82 4.79
N TRP A 154 7.38 -10.03 5.63
CA TRP A 154 7.23 -9.96 7.09
C TRP A 154 6.66 -8.61 7.53
N LEU A 155 7.33 -7.51 7.17
CA LEU A 155 6.86 -6.17 7.54
C LEU A 155 5.54 -5.83 6.85
N ALA A 156 5.40 -6.20 5.57
CA ALA A 156 4.19 -5.93 4.81
C ALA A 156 2.95 -6.51 5.51
N ILE A 157 3.01 -7.77 5.96
CA ILE A 157 1.95 -8.47 6.71
C ILE A 157 1.61 -7.73 8.01
N GLN A 158 2.62 -7.32 8.79
CA GLN A 158 2.39 -6.61 10.07
C GLN A 158 1.71 -5.26 9.90
N LEU A 159 1.90 -4.60 8.76
CA LEU A 159 1.30 -3.31 8.45
C LEU A 159 -0.08 -3.42 7.79
N ILE A 160 -0.52 -4.60 7.32
CA ILE A 160 -1.86 -4.77 6.72
C ILE A 160 -2.99 -4.25 7.62
N PRO A 161 -3.02 -4.56 8.94
CA PRO A 161 -4.10 -4.07 9.80
C PRO A 161 -4.20 -2.54 9.85
N THR A 162 -3.09 -1.80 9.64
CA THR A 162 -3.12 -0.32 9.67
C THR A 162 -3.85 0.24 8.45
N LEU A 163 -3.93 -0.50 7.34
CA LEU A 163 -4.70 -0.09 6.16
C LEU A 163 -6.18 0.02 6.46
N ASN A 164 -6.73 -0.80 7.37
CA ASN A 164 -8.13 -0.71 7.76
C ASN A 164 -8.46 0.58 8.48
N GLU A 165 -7.50 1.07 9.28
CA GLU A 165 -7.65 2.31 10.03
C GLU A 165 -7.54 3.52 9.10
N LEU A 166 -6.91 3.35 7.92
CA LEU A 166 -6.72 4.39 6.90
C LEU A 166 -7.75 4.36 5.77
N SER A 167 -8.95 3.78 5.99
CA SER A 167 -10.01 3.70 4.97
C SER A 167 -10.33 5.05 4.35
N ASP A 168 -10.37 6.08 5.21
CA ASP A 168 -10.72 7.46 4.85
C ASP A 168 -9.54 8.24 4.24
N CYS A 169 -8.34 7.65 4.25
CA CYS A 169 -7.11 8.24 3.75
C CYS A 169 -6.67 7.66 2.40
N GLY A 170 -7.57 6.94 1.72
CA GLY A 170 -7.36 6.39 0.38
C GLY A 170 -6.86 4.94 0.34
N SER A 171 -6.82 4.22 1.48
CA SER A 171 -6.48 2.79 1.48
C SER A 171 -7.52 1.92 0.75
N THR A 172 -8.74 2.45 0.56
CA THR A 172 -9.83 1.82 -0.18
C THR A 172 -10.05 2.39 -1.58
N ASP A 173 -9.18 3.32 -2.00
CA ASP A 173 -9.28 3.94 -3.32
C ASP A 173 -8.86 2.98 -4.43
N LYS A 174 -9.53 3.11 -5.58
CA LYS A 174 -9.29 2.27 -6.76
C LYS A 174 -7.82 2.28 -7.20
N ILE A 175 -7.17 3.45 -7.19
CA ILE A 175 -5.78 3.60 -7.67
C ILE A 175 -4.83 2.80 -6.78
N PHE A 176 -4.95 2.95 -5.46
CA PHE A 176 -4.16 2.22 -4.48
C PHE A 176 -4.43 0.72 -4.57
N LEU A 177 -5.71 0.30 -4.52
CA LEU A 177 -6.10 -1.11 -4.54
C LEU A 177 -5.63 -1.83 -5.80
N HIS A 178 -5.67 -1.16 -6.96
CA HIS A 178 -5.14 -1.72 -8.20
C HIS A 178 -3.64 -2.02 -8.09
N GLN A 179 -2.85 -1.06 -7.62
CA GLN A 179 -1.40 -1.26 -7.45
C GLN A 179 -1.12 -2.32 -6.38
N PHE A 180 -1.81 -2.23 -5.24
CA PHE A 180 -1.68 -3.16 -4.13
C PHE A 180 -1.94 -4.61 -4.55
N VAL A 181 -3.08 -4.89 -5.21
CA VAL A 181 -3.39 -6.24 -5.72
C VAL A 181 -2.39 -6.69 -6.77
N TYR A 182 -1.94 -5.80 -7.66
CA TYR A 182 -0.92 -6.13 -8.66
C TYR A 182 0.37 -6.64 -8.01
N PHE A 183 0.93 -5.90 -7.04
CA PHE A 183 2.17 -6.30 -6.37
C PHE A 183 1.97 -7.53 -5.48
N ILE A 184 0.79 -7.71 -4.86
CA ILE A 184 0.47 -8.96 -4.16
C ILE A 184 0.51 -10.14 -5.14
N LYS A 185 -0.15 -10.05 -6.30
CA LYS A 185 -0.11 -11.12 -7.32
C LYS A 185 1.31 -11.45 -7.74
N GLN A 186 2.12 -10.43 -8.00
CA GLN A 186 3.53 -10.59 -8.35
C GLN A 186 4.32 -11.29 -7.24
N SER A 187 4.09 -10.91 -5.97
CA SER A 187 4.72 -11.56 -4.81
C SER A 187 4.32 -13.04 -4.69
N ILE A 188 3.05 -13.37 -4.94
CA ILE A 188 2.52 -14.74 -4.88
C ILE A 188 3.13 -15.62 -5.98
N GLU A 189 3.25 -15.10 -7.21
CA GLU A 189 3.83 -15.85 -8.33
C GLU A 189 5.26 -16.32 -8.03
N GLN A 190 6.07 -15.44 -7.46
CA GLN A 190 7.47 -15.73 -7.20
C GLN A 190 7.66 -16.67 -6.01
N GLN A 191 6.83 -16.56 -4.97
CA GLN A 191 6.85 -17.48 -3.82
C GLN A 191 6.38 -18.88 -4.21
N PHE A 192 5.45 -18.99 -5.17
CA PHE A 192 4.97 -20.29 -5.65
C PHE A 192 6.06 -21.11 -6.37
N GLN A 193 7.05 -20.45 -6.98
CA GLN A 193 8.17 -21.12 -7.65
C GLN A 193 9.14 -21.79 -6.67
N GLN A 194 9.11 -21.42 -5.39
CA GLN A 194 9.98 -21.98 -4.35
C GLN A 194 9.18 -22.97 -3.47
N ILE A 195 9.34 -24.27 -3.76
CA ILE A 195 8.58 -25.39 -3.15
C ILE A 195 8.62 -25.39 -1.61
N SER A 196 9.70 -24.90 -1.00
CA SER A 196 9.90 -24.84 0.45
C SER A 196 8.93 -23.90 1.19
N HIS A 197 8.26 -22.98 0.49
CA HIS A 197 7.49 -21.89 1.09
C HIS A 197 5.97 -22.04 0.96
N GLN A 198 5.45 -23.21 0.53
CA GLN A 198 4.00 -23.40 0.38
C GLN A 198 3.22 -23.07 1.66
N GLN A 199 3.68 -23.52 2.84
CA GLN A 199 3.04 -23.20 4.12
C GLN A 199 3.04 -21.69 4.44
N GLN A 200 4.12 -20.99 4.10
CA GLN A 200 4.22 -19.54 4.30
C GLN A 200 3.31 -18.77 3.32
N LEU A 201 3.16 -19.26 2.09
CA LEU A 201 2.20 -18.72 1.12
C LEU A 201 0.76 -18.79 1.66
N TYR A 202 0.38 -19.93 2.26
CA TYR A 202 -0.94 -20.08 2.87
C TYR A 202 -1.18 -19.08 3.99
N GLN A 203 -0.21 -18.92 4.90
CA GLN A 203 -0.30 -17.97 6.01
C GLN A 203 -0.39 -16.54 5.51
N TYR A 204 0.42 -16.19 4.50
CA TYR A 204 0.44 -14.88 3.87
C TYR A 204 -0.91 -14.51 3.23
N ILE A 205 -1.44 -15.38 2.36
CA ILE A 205 -2.73 -15.16 1.70
C ILE A 205 -3.84 -15.06 2.75
N THR A 206 -3.85 -15.97 3.72
CA THR A 206 -4.85 -15.96 4.79
C THR A 206 -4.82 -14.65 5.56
N HIS A 207 -3.63 -14.15 5.90
CA HIS A 207 -3.50 -12.90 6.62
C HIS A 207 -4.01 -11.70 5.81
N ILE A 208 -3.68 -11.60 4.51
CA ILE A 208 -4.18 -10.52 3.63
C ILE A 208 -5.71 -10.52 3.59
N PHE A 209 -6.32 -11.69 3.37
CA PHE A 209 -7.78 -11.77 3.28
C PHE A 209 -8.44 -11.46 4.64
N GLU A 210 -7.98 -12.09 5.72
CA GLU A 210 -8.59 -11.92 7.05
C GLU A 210 -8.35 -10.55 7.68
N LYS A 211 -7.18 -9.93 7.43
CA LYS A 211 -6.81 -8.65 8.05
C LYS A 211 -7.09 -7.45 7.17
N PHE A 212 -7.55 -7.60 5.94
CA PHE A 212 -7.91 -6.44 5.10
C PHE A 212 -9.19 -6.68 4.29
N PHE A 213 -9.18 -7.58 3.31
CA PHE A 213 -10.30 -7.70 2.37
C PHE A 213 -11.63 -8.10 3.02
N ILE A 214 -11.62 -9.01 4.00
CA ILE A 214 -12.83 -9.43 4.70
C ILE A 214 -13.35 -8.31 5.61
N ILE A 215 -12.44 -7.58 6.29
CA ILE A 215 -12.80 -6.48 7.19
C ILE A 215 -13.43 -5.32 6.40
N GLN A 216 -12.87 -4.99 5.25
CA GLN A 216 -13.32 -3.89 4.38
C GLN A 216 -14.30 -4.35 3.29
N SER A 217 -14.98 -5.48 3.50
CA SER A 217 -15.92 -6.09 2.54
C SER A 217 -17.23 -5.32 2.36
N SER A 218 -17.49 -4.28 3.16
CA SER A 218 -18.60 -3.34 2.94
C SER A 218 -18.38 -2.42 1.74
N ASN A 219 -17.13 -2.21 1.32
CA ASN A 219 -16.81 -1.35 0.19
C ASN A 219 -16.78 -2.17 -1.12
N GLU A 220 -17.63 -1.81 -2.09
CA GLU A 220 -17.74 -2.50 -3.38
C GLU A 220 -16.41 -2.53 -4.15
N ILE A 221 -15.60 -1.48 -4.05
CA ILE A 221 -14.31 -1.40 -4.74
C ILE A 221 -13.37 -2.45 -4.14
N VAL A 222 -13.31 -2.52 -2.80
CA VAL A 222 -12.49 -3.52 -2.09
C VAL A 222 -12.97 -4.93 -2.42
N LEU A 223 -14.29 -5.17 -2.43
CA LEU A 223 -14.87 -6.44 -2.83
C LEU A 223 -14.46 -6.84 -4.26
N HIS A 224 -14.53 -5.91 -5.22
CA HIS A 224 -14.12 -6.16 -6.59
C HIS A 224 -12.66 -6.60 -6.68
N TYR A 225 -11.74 -5.90 -5.99
CA TYR A 225 -10.33 -6.26 -5.94
C TYR A 225 -10.07 -7.57 -5.17
N SER A 226 -10.89 -7.87 -4.15
CA SER A 226 -10.85 -9.16 -3.43
C SER A 226 -11.21 -10.33 -4.36
N TYR A 227 -12.20 -10.16 -5.24
CA TYR A 227 -12.59 -11.17 -6.22
C TYR A 227 -11.50 -11.39 -7.27
N ILE A 228 -10.88 -10.31 -7.75
CA ILE A 228 -9.75 -10.36 -8.69
C ILE A 228 -8.56 -11.11 -8.08
N LEU A 229 -8.28 -10.91 -6.79
CA LEU A 229 -7.22 -11.60 -6.09
C LEU A 229 -7.59 -13.07 -5.82
N LEU A 230 -8.81 -13.35 -5.35
CA LEU A 230 -9.28 -14.70 -5.06
C LEU A 230 -9.30 -15.56 -6.32
N LYS A 231 -9.72 -15.00 -7.46
CA LYS A 231 -9.66 -15.65 -8.79
C LYS A 231 -8.25 -16.11 -9.14
N TYR A 232 -7.26 -15.28 -8.85
CA TYR A 232 -5.87 -15.59 -9.13
C TYR A 232 -5.30 -16.66 -8.17
N VAL A 233 -5.84 -16.72 -6.95
CA VAL A 233 -5.29 -17.54 -5.88
C VAL A 233 -5.96 -18.91 -5.73
N TYR A 234 -7.24 -19.09 -6.12
CA TYR A 234 -7.97 -20.34 -5.83
C TYR A 234 -7.34 -21.62 -6.38
N GLY A 235 -6.54 -21.53 -7.46
CA GLY A 235 -5.79 -22.66 -8.00
C GLY A 235 -4.49 -22.99 -7.27
N LYS A 236 -4.05 -22.08 -6.38
CA LYS A 236 -2.79 -22.15 -5.62
C LYS A 236 -3.01 -22.45 -4.13
N ILE A 237 -4.25 -22.40 -3.65
CA ILE A 237 -4.61 -22.68 -2.25
C ILE A 237 -5.52 -23.91 -2.12
N THR A 238 -5.74 -24.36 -0.89
CA THR A 238 -6.59 -25.52 -0.58
C THR A 238 -8.05 -25.17 -0.82
N SER A 239 -8.82 -26.15 -1.28
CA SER A 239 -10.25 -25.96 -1.55
C SER A 239 -11.03 -25.50 -0.32
N SER A 240 -10.64 -25.93 0.89
CA SER A 240 -11.27 -25.50 2.14
C SER A 240 -11.06 -24.01 2.43
N LEU A 241 -9.86 -23.47 2.17
CA LEU A 241 -9.58 -22.05 2.34
C LEU A 241 -10.30 -21.20 1.29
N THR A 242 -10.34 -21.64 0.03
CA THR A 242 -11.10 -20.93 -1.00
C THR A 242 -12.58 -20.84 -0.63
N GLN A 243 -13.18 -21.95 -0.16
CA GLN A 243 -14.57 -21.95 0.30
C GLN A 243 -14.78 -21.01 1.49
N LYS A 244 -13.85 -20.97 2.45
CA LYS A 244 -13.90 -20.02 3.58
C LYS A 244 -13.88 -18.57 3.10
N PHE A 245 -13.05 -18.22 2.11
CA PHE A 245 -13.01 -16.86 1.59
C PHE A 245 -14.23 -16.52 0.74
N LEU A 246 -14.73 -17.45 -0.08
CA LEU A 246 -15.96 -17.25 -0.85
C LEU A 246 -17.17 -16.99 0.08
N THR A 247 -17.30 -17.76 1.16
CA THR A 247 -18.40 -17.55 2.13
C THR A 247 -18.25 -16.22 2.88
N ALA A 248 -17.03 -15.84 3.26
CA ALA A 248 -16.76 -14.58 3.95
C ALA A 248 -16.94 -13.34 3.06
N LEU A 249 -16.66 -13.44 1.75
CA LEU A 249 -16.77 -12.34 0.78
C LEU A 249 -18.11 -12.34 0.03
N LYS A 250 -19.10 -13.06 0.55
CA LYS A 250 -20.44 -13.07 -0.04
C LYS A 250 -21.03 -11.65 0.03
N PRO A 251 -21.49 -11.08 -1.10
CA PRO A 251 -22.04 -9.74 -1.10
C PRO A 251 -23.31 -9.67 -0.23
N SER A 252 -23.33 -8.67 0.66
CA SER A 252 -24.54 -8.21 1.37
C SER A 252 -25.62 -7.71 0.41
N LYS A 253 -26.86 -7.62 0.89
CA LYS A 253 -28.03 -7.12 0.14
C LYS A 253 -27.92 -5.65 -0.29
N GLU A 254 -27.02 -4.90 0.35
CA GLU A 254 -26.81 -3.48 0.08
C GLU A 254 -25.93 -3.22 -1.15
N HIS A 255 -25.24 -4.25 -1.64
CA HIS A 255 -24.34 -4.10 -2.79
C HIS A 255 -25.09 -4.08 -4.12
N SER A 256 -24.46 -3.45 -5.10
CA SER A 256 -24.92 -3.39 -6.48
C SER A 256 -25.11 -4.78 -7.10
N GLN A 257 -26.07 -4.86 -8.02
CA GLN A 257 -26.35 -6.07 -8.79
C GLN A 257 -25.11 -6.56 -9.55
N GLU A 258 -24.28 -5.63 -10.04
CA GLU A 258 -23.02 -5.95 -10.72
C GLU A 258 -22.05 -6.72 -9.81
N THR A 259 -22.00 -6.36 -8.52
CA THR A 259 -21.17 -7.07 -7.52
C THR A 259 -21.70 -8.48 -7.26
N HIS A 260 -23.03 -8.64 -7.19
CA HIS A 260 -23.67 -9.95 -7.10
C HIS A 260 -23.39 -10.84 -8.32
N ASP A 261 -23.44 -10.27 -9.52
CA ASP A 261 -23.17 -10.99 -10.77
C ASP A 261 -21.70 -11.41 -10.86
N LYS A 262 -20.76 -10.53 -10.48
CA LYS A 262 -19.32 -10.84 -10.39
C LYS A 262 -19.05 -11.98 -9.40
N TYR A 263 -19.68 -11.95 -8.22
CA TYR A 263 -19.55 -13.02 -7.23
C TYR A 263 -20.10 -14.35 -7.75
N ARG A 264 -21.26 -14.34 -8.44
CA ARG A 264 -21.84 -15.55 -9.06
C ARG A 264 -20.91 -16.10 -10.14
N SER A 265 -20.37 -15.25 -11.01
CA SER A 265 -19.40 -15.65 -12.03
C SER A 265 -18.18 -16.32 -11.42
N LEU A 266 -17.60 -15.72 -10.37
CA LEU A 266 -16.45 -16.27 -9.66
C LEU A 266 -16.75 -17.65 -9.03
N THR A 267 -17.94 -17.79 -8.43
CA THR A 267 -18.37 -19.04 -7.80
C THR A 267 -18.52 -20.16 -8.83
N ASN A 268 -19.15 -19.86 -9.97
CA ASN A 268 -19.31 -20.82 -11.07
C ASN A 268 -17.95 -21.25 -11.64
N GLU A 269 -17.05 -20.30 -11.89
CA GLU A 269 -15.69 -20.60 -12.38
C GLU A 269 -14.90 -21.48 -11.40
N TYR A 270 -15.05 -21.25 -10.10
CA TYR A 270 -14.40 -22.07 -9.07
C TYR A 270 -14.98 -23.50 -9.03
N GLU A 271 -16.31 -23.65 -9.14
CA GLU A 271 -16.95 -24.97 -9.21
C GLU A 271 -16.49 -25.76 -10.44
N ASP A 272 -16.41 -25.12 -11.60
CA ASP A 272 -15.92 -25.75 -12.83
C ASP A 272 -14.45 -26.17 -12.70
N PHE A 273 -13.60 -25.33 -12.10
CA PHE A 273 -12.22 -25.68 -11.79
C PHE A 273 -12.11 -26.90 -10.86
N ARG A 274 -12.94 -26.98 -9.81
CA ARG A 274 -12.96 -28.15 -8.92
C ARG A 274 -13.37 -29.43 -9.66
N ARG A 275 -14.36 -29.36 -10.54
CA ARG A 275 -14.82 -30.51 -11.33
C ARG A 275 -13.70 -31.03 -12.25
N LEU A 276 -12.98 -30.12 -12.91
CA LEU A 276 -11.85 -30.47 -13.78
C LEU A 276 -10.71 -31.14 -12.98
N GLN A 277 -10.38 -30.65 -11.78
CA GLN A 277 -9.37 -31.29 -10.93
C GLN A 277 -9.78 -32.69 -10.46
N GLN A 278 -11.07 -32.89 -10.15
CA GLN A 278 -11.59 -34.20 -9.75
C GLN A 278 -11.54 -35.21 -10.90
N GLN A 279 -11.82 -34.78 -12.14
CA GLN A 279 -11.73 -35.64 -13.33
C GLN A 279 -10.28 -36.04 -13.63
N GLN A 280 -9.32 -35.14 -13.49
CA GLN A 280 -7.89 -35.43 -13.70
C GLN A 280 -7.28 -36.34 -12.62
N SER A 281 -7.90 -36.44 -11.44
CA SER A 281 -7.43 -37.30 -10.35
C SER A 281 -7.97 -38.73 -10.42
N GLN A 282 -8.96 -38.98 -11.29
CA GLN A 282 -9.62 -40.28 -11.48
C GLN A 282 -9.17 -41.03 -12.74
N SER A 283 -8.40 -40.37 -13.61
CA SER A 283 -7.74 -40.90 -14.81
C SER A 283 -6.27 -41.20 -14.54
#